data_AF-A0AAU8JQX6-F1
#
_entry.id   AF-A0AAU8JQX6-F1
#
_cell.length_a   1.000
_cell.length_b   1.000
_cell.length_c   1.000
_cell.angle_alpha   90.00
_cell.angle_beta   90.00
_cell.angle_gamma   90.00
#
_symmetry.space_group_name_H-M   'P 1'
#
loop_
_entity.id
_entity.type
_entity.pdbx_description
1 polymer ?
#
loop_
_entity_poly.entity_id
_entity_poly.type
_entity_poly.pdbx_seq_one_letter_code
_entity_poly.pdbx_strand_id
1 'polypeptide(L)'
;MGHGGNVIDELMADHREVEEMFARIQAMTGGGQDLRDAVDEVTIELVRHSVAEEQHLYPAVREHVADGDRLADKELEDHSRVEKILKQLEKTRTDDPQMNPVLQQLMDEVSAHVQDEETTLFPQLRQVCTPEMLDDLGDKIRRAKAMAPTRPHPAAPSTPMASKLLAPGAGLVDRARDFVTGRGKS
;
A
#
# COMPACT_ATOMS: atom_id res chain seq x y z
N MET A 1 -3.99 -1.92 10.32
CA MET A 1 -3.29 -2.28 11.60
C MET A 1 -2.53 -3.58 11.36
N GLY A 2 -2.20 -4.42 12.33
CA GLY A 2 -1.82 -5.82 12.06
C GLY A 2 -3.04 -6.72 12.28
N HIS A 3 -3.42 -7.52 11.30
CA HIS A 3 -4.67 -8.32 11.34
C HIS A 3 -4.45 -9.72 11.94
N GLY A 4 -3.22 -10.22 11.89
CA GLY A 4 -2.88 -11.56 12.35
C GLY A 4 -3.05 -12.62 11.25
N GLY A 5 -2.75 -13.87 11.54
CA GLY A 5 -2.71 -14.93 10.52
C GLY A 5 -1.46 -14.86 9.63
N ASN A 6 -1.49 -15.63 8.55
CA ASN A 6 -0.38 -15.70 7.60
C ASN A 6 -0.38 -14.47 6.66
N VAL A 7 0.66 -14.33 5.84
CA VAL A 7 0.81 -13.22 4.89
C VAL A 7 -0.41 -12.97 4.00
N ILE A 8 -1.06 -14.02 3.50
CA ILE A 8 -2.20 -13.88 2.59
C ILE A 8 -3.39 -13.34 3.37
N ASP A 9 -3.64 -13.85 4.58
CA ASP A 9 -4.74 -13.37 5.42
C ASP A 9 -4.53 -11.89 5.82
N GLU A 10 -3.28 -11.52 6.13
CA GLU A 10 -2.90 -10.15 6.49
C GLU A 10 -3.13 -9.17 5.32
N LEU A 11 -2.68 -9.50 4.10
CA LEU A 11 -2.82 -8.63 2.94
C LEU A 11 -4.25 -8.58 2.40
N MET A 12 -4.97 -9.72 2.44
CA MET A 12 -6.40 -9.71 2.12
C MET A 12 -7.20 -8.83 3.08
N ALA A 13 -6.83 -8.79 4.37
CA ALA A 13 -7.47 -7.89 5.32
C ALA A 13 -7.21 -6.42 4.96
N ASP A 14 -5.97 -6.07 4.59
CA ASP A 14 -5.65 -4.73 4.09
C ASP A 14 -6.49 -4.34 2.87
N HIS A 15 -6.66 -5.27 1.92
CA HIS A 15 -7.49 -5.02 0.73
C HIS A 15 -8.93 -4.68 1.11
N ARG A 16 -9.52 -5.41 2.06
CA ARG A 16 -10.89 -5.11 2.53
C ARG A 16 -10.95 -3.77 3.25
N GLU A 17 -9.96 -3.41 4.07
CA GLU A 17 -9.92 -2.10 4.73
C GLU A 17 -9.84 -0.95 3.70
N VAL A 18 -9.01 -1.10 2.67
CA VAL A 18 -8.87 -0.11 1.60
C VAL A 18 -10.17 0.02 0.79
N GLU A 19 -10.84 -1.08 0.47
CA GLU A 19 -12.16 -1.05 -0.19
C GLU A 19 -13.21 -0.30 0.65
N GLU A 20 -13.24 -0.54 1.97
CA GLU A 20 -14.14 0.17 2.89
C GLU A 20 -13.82 1.68 2.94
N MET A 21 -12.53 2.05 2.97
CA MET A 21 -12.10 3.45 2.91
C MET A 21 -12.52 4.11 1.59
N PHE A 22 -12.37 3.41 0.45
CA PHE A 22 -12.82 3.93 -0.84
C PHE A 22 -14.35 4.09 -0.90
N ALA A 23 -15.11 3.11 -0.41
CA ALA A 23 -16.56 3.23 -0.33
C ALA A 23 -16.98 4.44 0.52
N ARG A 24 -16.29 4.67 1.64
CA ARG A 24 -16.51 5.85 2.49
C ARG A 24 -16.23 7.14 1.73
N ILE A 25 -15.09 7.24 1.03
CA ILE A 25 -14.71 8.41 0.23
C ILE A 25 -15.74 8.69 -0.87
N GLN A 26 -16.21 7.65 -1.57
CA GLN A 26 -17.23 7.78 -2.62
C GLN A 26 -18.58 8.28 -2.09
N ALA A 27 -18.92 7.94 -0.85
CA ALA A 27 -20.14 8.41 -0.21
C ALA A 27 -20.06 9.87 0.27
N MET A 28 -18.87 10.49 0.29
CA MET A 28 -18.70 11.88 0.70
C MET A 28 -19.24 12.85 -0.36
N THR A 29 -19.79 13.97 0.10
CA THR A 29 -20.28 15.03 -0.79
C THR A 29 -19.49 16.31 -0.58
N GLY A 30 -19.00 16.89 -1.68
CA GLY A 30 -18.18 18.09 -1.64
C GLY A 30 -16.73 17.85 -1.19
N GLY A 31 -15.94 18.91 -1.24
CA GLY A 31 -14.57 18.92 -0.72
C GLY A 31 -14.52 19.27 0.77
N GLY A 32 -13.39 19.81 1.22
CA GLY A 32 -13.18 20.24 2.60
C GLY A 32 -12.21 19.36 3.38
N GLN A 33 -12.24 19.52 4.70
CA GLN A 33 -11.29 18.85 5.61
C GLN A 33 -11.61 17.36 5.75
N ASP A 34 -12.88 16.98 5.86
CA ASP A 34 -13.25 15.56 6.00
C ASP A 34 -12.75 14.72 4.81
N LEU A 35 -12.90 15.23 3.57
CA LEU A 35 -12.38 14.55 2.38
C LEU A 35 -10.85 14.50 2.40
N ARG A 36 -10.18 15.54 2.89
CA ARG A 36 -8.72 15.52 3.04
C ARG A 36 -8.30 14.43 4.01
N ASP A 37 -8.95 14.34 5.16
CA ASP A 37 -8.60 13.39 6.20
C ASP A 37 -8.81 11.94 5.71
N ALA A 38 -9.92 11.68 5.01
CA ALA A 38 -10.18 10.36 4.43
C ALA A 38 -9.18 9.98 3.32
N VAL A 39 -8.80 10.94 2.45
CA VAL A 39 -7.78 10.69 1.42
C VAL A 39 -6.40 10.50 2.03
N ASP A 40 -6.08 11.24 3.10
CA ASP A 40 -4.84 11.07 3.82
C ASP A 40 -4.78 9.73 4.54
N GLU A 41 -5.89 9.26 5.11
CA GLU A 41 -6.01 7.93 5.74
C GLU A 41 -5.73 6.80 4.74
N VAL A 42 -6.43 6.77 3.61
CA VAL A 42 -6.21 5.72 2.59
C VAL A 42 -4.82 5.80 1.97
N THR A 43 -4.24 7.01 1.84
CA THR A 43 -2.86 7.19 1.39
C THR A 43 -1.87 6.52 2.34
N ILE A 44 -2.10 6.64 3.65
CA ILE A 44 -1.23 6.03 4.67
C ILE A 44 -1.29 4.51 4.56
N GLU A 45 -2.49 3.95 4.43
CA GLU A 45 -2.65 2.49 4.36
C GLU A 45 -2.02 1.92 3.09
N LEU A 46 -2.30 2.52 1.92
CA LEU A 46 -1.72 2.10 0.64
C LEU A 46 -0.19 2.16 0.66
N VAL A 47 0.42 3.22 1.21
CA VAL A 47 1.88 3.33 1.30
C VAL A 47 2.47 2.24 2.21
N ARG A 48 1.82 1.96 3.35
CA ARG A 48 2.32 0.93 4.28
C ARG A 48 2.21 -0.47 3.67
N HIS A 49 1.10 -0.74 3.01
CA HIS A 49 0.83 -1.98 2.31
C HIS A 49 1.88 -2.24 1.23
N SER A 50 2.02 -1.31 0.27
CA SER A 50 2.97 -1.46 -0.83
C SER A 50 4.42 -1.60 -0.34
N VAL A 51 4.84 -0.82 0.66
CA VAL A 51 6.20 -0.95 1.23
C VAL A 51 6.44 -2.33 1.82
N ALA A 52 5.44 -2.92 2.48
CA ALA A 52 5.59 -4.24 3.07
C ALA A 52 5.73 -5.32 2.00
N GLU A 53 4.90 -5.27 0.96
CA GLU A 53 4.93 -6.21 -0.16
C GLU A 53 6.25 -6.15 -0.93
N GLU A 54 6.71 -4.95 -1.26
CA GLU A 54 7.99 -4.74 -1.95
C GLU A 54 9.19 -5.25 -1.15
N GLN A 55 9.16 -5.11 0.17
CA GLN A 55 10.26 -5.54 1.03
C GLN A 55 10.26 -7.05 1.29
N HIS A 56 9.10 -7.70 1.23
CA HIS A 56 8.94 -9.06 1.74
C HIS A 56 8.15 -9.99 0.81
N LEU A 57 6.96 -9.60 0.36
CA LEU A 57 6.12 -10.44 -0.50
C LEU A 57 6.81 -10.71 -1.85
N TYR A 58 7.15 -9.66 -2.60
CA TYR A 58 7.69 -9.82 -3.95
C TYR A 58 9.04 -10.54 -3.99
N PRO A 59 9.98 -10.33 -3.04
CA PRO A 59 11.15 -11.20 -2.91
C PRO A 59 10.80 -12.68 -2.73
N ALA A 60 9.81 -13.00 -1.88
CA ALA A 60 9.37 -14.39 -1.69
C ALA A 60 8.68 -14.96 -2.93
N VAL A 61 7.92 -14.15 -3.67
CA VAL A 61 7.32 -14.53 -4.96
C VAL A 61 8.40 -14.87 -5.97
N ARG A 62 9.44 -14.04 -6.11
CA ARG A 62 10.59 -14.33 -7.00
C ARG A 62 11.31 -15.63 -6.63
N GLU A 63 11.43 -15.90 -5.33
CA GLU A 63 12.17 -17.06 -4.84
C GLU A 63 11.40 -18.38 -5.02
N HIS A 64 10.08 -18.37 -4.81
CA HIS A 64 9.30 -19.60 -4.68
C HIS A 64 8.29 -19.85 -5.80
N VAL A 65 7.79 -18.80 -6.46
CA VAL A 65 6.75 -18.92 -7.48
C VAL A 65 7.37 -19.07 -8.87
N ALA A 66 6.87 -20.02 -9.66
CA ALA A 66 7.28 -20.16 -11.06
C ALA A 66 6.93 -18.89 -11.85
N ASP A 67 7.87 -18.37 -12.64
CA ASP A 67 7.71 -17.07 -13.32
C ASP A 67 7.50 -15.89 -12.34
N GLY A 68 7.97 -16.05 -11.09
CA GLY A 68 7.84 -15.08 -10.02
C GLY A 68 8.52 -13.73 -10.31
N ASP A 69 9.58 -13.71 -11.12
CA ASP A 69 10.20 -12.45 -11.57
C ASP A 69 9.23 -11.59 -12.37
N ARG A 70 8.54 -12.17 -13.36
CA ARG A 70 7.58 -11.44 -14.18
C ARG A 70 6.39 -10.97 -13.36
N LEU A 71 5.89 -11.81 -12.44
CA LEU A 71 4.80 -11.42 -11.53
C LEU A 71 5.22 -10.25 -10.65
N ALA A 72 6.36 -10.35 -9.97
CA ALA A 72 6.86 -9.30 -9.11
C ALA A 72 7.19 -8.00 -9.87
N ASP A 73 7.74 -8.07 -11.08
CA ASP A 73 8.02 -6.90 -11.91
C ASP A 73 6.73 -6.16 -12.28
N LYS A 74 5.66 -6.89 -12.63
CA LYS A 74 4.34 -6.29 -12.91
C LYS A 74 3.79 -5.57 -11.69
N GLU A 75 3.71 -6.23 -10.54
CA GLU A 75 3.13 -5.60 -9.32
C GLU A 75 3.95 -4.38 -8.87
N LEU A 76 5.29 -4.40 -9.04
CA LEU A 76 6.13 -3.23 -8.80
C LEU A 76 5.83 -2.06 -9.75
N GLU A 77 5.51 -2.33 -11.02
CA GLU A 77 5.08 -1.31 -11.96
C GLU A 77 3.71 -0.74 -11.59
N ASP A 78 2.81 -1.57 -11.09
CA ASP A 78 1.46 -1.19 -10.62
C ASP A 78 1.57 -0.27 -9.38
N HIS A 79 2.39 -0.64 -8.39
CA HIS A 79 2.73 0.22 -7.25
C HIS A 79 3.33 1.56 -7.67
N SER A 80 4.25 1.57 -8.64
CA SER A 80 4.85 2.82 -9.12
C SER A 80 3.81 3.78 -9.73
N ARG A 81 2.73 3.26 -10.34
CA ARG A 81 1.63 4.09 -10.83
C ARG A 81 0.78 4.62 -9.68
N VAL A 82 0.43 3.76 -8.72
CA VAL A 82 -0.32 4.14 -7.51
C VAL A 82 0.41 5.23 -6.73
N GLU A 83 1.72 5.10 -6.47
CA GLU A 83 2.50 6.11 -5.76
C GLU A 83 2.49 7.49 -6.45
N LYS A 84 2.53 7.52 -7.79
CA LYS A 84 2.45 8.78 -8.57
C LYS A 84 1.09 9.44 -8.41
N ILE A 85 0.01 8.65 -8.44
CA ILE A 85 -1.36 9.13 -8.24
C ILE A 85 -1.53 9.65 -6.81
N LEU A 86 -1.07 8.92 -5.80
CA LEU A 86 -1.06 9.38 -4.41
C LEU A 86 -0.28 10.69 -4.25
N LYS A 87 0.86 10.83 -4.93
CA LYS A 87 1.64 12.08 -4.91
C LYS A 87 0.91 13.24 -5.57
N GLN A 88 0.10 12.97 -6.58
CA GLN A 88 -0.78 13.96 -7.20
C GLN A 88 -1.90 14.37 -6.23
N LEU A 89 -2.57 13.42 -5.59
CA LEU A 89 -3.63 13.68 -4.58
C LEU A 89 -3.13 14.48 -3.37
N GLU A 90 -1.87 14.29 -2.95
CA GLU A 90 -1.26 15.10 -1.88
C GLU A 90 -1.20 16.60 -2.27
N LYS A 91 -1.12 16.91 -3.56
CA LYS A 91 -1.02 18.28 -4.09
C LYS A 91 -2.35 18.84 -4.58
N THR A 92 -3.31 17.99 -4.94
CA THR A 92 -4.64 18.39 -5.42
C THR A 92 -5.47 18.90 -4.26
N ARG A 93 -6.09 20.07 -4.38
CA ARG A 93 -7.02 20.58 -3.35
C ARG A 93 -8.33 19.78 -3.39
N THR A 94 -8.99 19.66 -2.24
CA THR A 94 -10.24 18.88 -2.15
C THR A 94 -11.43 19.53 -2.85
N ASP A 95 -11.35 20.83 -3.18
CA ASP A 95 -12.33 21.57 -3.99
C ASP A 95 -11.92 21.71 -5.46
N ASP A 96 -10.79 21.13 -5.87
CA ASP A 96 -10.34 21.13 -7.25
C ASP A 96 -11.22 20.17 -8.09
N PRO A 97 -11.70 20.56 -9.28
CA PRO A 97 -12.41 19.66 -10.19
C PRO A 97 -11.64 18.38 -10.57
N GLN A 98 -10.30 18.38 -10.43
CA GLN A 98 -9.45 17.21 -10.64
C GLN A 98 -9.44 16.22 -9.47
N MET A 99 -9.95 16.59 -8.29
CA MET A 99 -9.95 15.72 -7.11
C MET A 99 -10.64 14.38 -7.38
N ASN A 100 -11.89 14.43 -7.87
CA ASN A 100 -12.67 13.23 -8.13
C ASN A 100 -12.11 12.37 -9.27
N PRO A 101 -11.71 12.93 -10.44
CA PRO A 101 -11.04 12.16 -11.48
C PRO A 101 -9.78 11.42 -11.00
N VAL A 102 -8.93 12.08 -10.20
CA VAL A 102 -7.69 11.46 -9.71
C VAL A 102 -7.99 10.40 -8.64
N LEU A 103 -9.01 10.60 -7.79
CA LEU A 103 -9.47 9.58 -6.86
C LEU A 103 -10.03 8.35 -7.58
N GLN A 104 -10.83 8.55 -8.64
CA GLN A 104 -11.33 7.43 -9.44
C GLN A 104 -10.18 6.66 -10.09
N GLN A 105 -9.19 7.35 -10.64
CA GLN A 105 -8.00 6.72 -11.19
C GLN A 105 -7.25 5.89 -10.14
N LEU A 106 -7.11 6.39 -8.91
CA LEU A 106 -6.51 5.64 -7.81
C LEU A 106 -7.30 4.35 -7.53
N MET A 107 -8.62 4.47 -7.41
CA MET A 107 -9.50 3.34 -7.10
C MET A 107 -9.44 2.28 -8.19
N ASP A 108 -9.37 2.67 -9.47
CA ASP A 108 -9.30 1.74 -10.61
C ASP A 108 -7.97 0.96 -10.60
N GLU A 109 -6.83 1.64 -10.41
CA GLU A 109 -5.52 0.98 -10.35
C GLU A 109 -5.40 0.04 -9.14
N VAL A 110 -5.86 0.47 -7.96
CA VAL A 110 -5.83 -0.37 -6.75
C VAL A 110 -6.77 -1.57 -6.89
N SER A 111 -7.96 -1.39 -7.48
CA SER A 111 -8.88 -2.51 -7.68
C SER A 111 -8.32 -3.57 -8.64
N ALA A 112 -7.61 -3.13 -9.69
CA ALA A 112 -6.93 -4.04 -10.61
C ALA A 112 -5.78 -4.81 -9.92
N HIS A 113 -4.96 -4.11 -9.13
CA HIS A 113 -3.90 -4.69 -8.30
C HIS A 113 -4.46 -5.78 -7.37
N VAL A 114 -5.45 -5.44 -6.54
CA VAL A 114 -6.10 -6.35 -5.60
C VAL A 114 -6.65 -7.59 -6.32
N GLN A 115 -7.29 -7.39 -7.47
CA GLN A 115 -7.84 -8.50 -8.25
C GLN A 115 -6.73 -9.44 -8.76
N ASP A 116 -5.64 -8.91 -9.29
CA ASP A 116 -4.54 -9.71 -9.79
C ASP A 116 -3.86 -10.50 -8.67
N GLU A 117 -3.62 -9.86 -7.52
CA GLU A 117 -2.99 -10.55 -6.40
C GLU A 117 -3.88 -11.66 -5.81
N GLU A 118 -5.14 -11.38 -5.55
CA GLU A 118 -6.04 -12.35 -4.90
C GLU A 118 -6.41 -13.53 -5.81
N THR A 119 -6.45 -13.31 -7.14
CA THR A 119 -6.85 -14.35 -8.09
C THR A 119 -5.67 -15.11 -8.69
N THR A 120 -4.47 -14.51 -8.69
CA THR A 120 -3.31 -15.04 -9.39
C THR A 120 -2.11 -15.23 -8.47
N LEU A 121 -1.65 -14.19 -7.79
CA LEU A 121 -0.40 -14.23 -7.00
C LEU A 121 -0.57 -15.06 -5.73
N PHE A 122 -1.56 -14.75 -4.87
CA PHE A 122 -1.76 -15.44 -3.60
C PHE A 122 -2.09 -16.94 -3.78
N PRO A 123 -2.92 -17.36 -4.75
CA PRO A 123 -3.14 -18.79 -4.98
C PRO A 123 -1.86 -19.54 -5.36
N GLN A 124 -0.98 -18.93 -6.17
CA GLN A 124 0.29 -19.53 -6.55
C GLN A 124 1.25 -19.60 -5.35
N LEU A 125 1.37 -18.51 -4.59
CA LEU A 125 2.20 -18.47 -3.39
C LEU A 125 1.77 -19.53 -2.36
N ARG A 126 0.46 -19.68 -2.15
CA ARG A 126 -0.12 -20.69 -1.23
C ARG A 126 0.21 -22.12 -1.64
N GLN A 127 0.36 -22.40 -2.94
CA GLN A 127 0.67 -23.74 -3.44
C GLN A 127 2.13 -24.14 -3.23
N VAL A 128 3.05 -23.17 -3.20
CA VAL A 128 4.50 -23.42 -3.21
C VAL A 128 5.15 -23.21 -1.84
N CYS A 129 4.56 -22.40 -0.97
CA CYS A 129 5.08 -22.10 0.37
C CYS A 129 4.44 -23.00 1.44
N THR A 130 5.22 -23.39 2.46
CA THR A 130 4.67 -24.09 3.62
C THR A 130 3.90 -23.12 4.53
N PRO A 131 3.01 -23.61 5.40
CA PRO A 131 2.31 -22.77 6.37
C PRO A 131 3.27 -21.93 7.22
N GLU A 132 4.39 -22.50 7.67
CA GLU A 132 5.38 -21.81 8.50
C GLU A 132 6.07 -20.66 7.73
N MET A 133 6.31 -20.84 6.43
CA MET A 133 6.86 -19.78 5.59
C MET A 133 5.86 -18.63 5.41
N LEU A 134 4.57 -18.95 5.22
CA LEU A 134 3.52 -17.95 5.08
C LEU A 134 3.30 -17.18 6.40
N ASP A 135 3.41 -17.86 7.54
CA ASP A 135 3.33 -17.25 8.88
C ASP A 135 4.51 -16.29 9.14
N ASP A 136 5.75 -16.74 8.89
CA ASP A 136 6.94 -15.89 9.02
C ASP A 136 6.89 -14.67 8.09
N LEU A 137 6.35 -14.85 6.88
CA LEU A 137 6.17 -13.74 5.96
C LEU A 137 5.12 -12.74 6.47
N GLY A 138 4.01 -13.23 7.05
CA GLY A 138 3.00 -12.36 7.67
C GLY A 138 3.58 -11.52 8.82
N ASP A 139 4.45 -12.13 9.63
CA ASP A 139 5.18 -11.45 10.70
C ASP A 139 6.12 -10.36 10.18
N LYS A 140 6.81 -10.61 9.06
CA LYS A 140 7.67 -9.62 8.40
C LYS A 140 6.85 -8.46 7.82
N ILE A 141 5.75 -8.75 7.14
CA ILE A 141 4.82 -7.75 6.60
C ILE A 141 4.30 -6.82 7.69
N ARG A 142 3.79 -7.37 8.80
CA ARG A 142 3.31 -6.57 9.94
C ARG A 142 4.38 -5.64 10.50
N ARG A 143 5.62 -6.13 10.64
CA ARG A 143 6.76 -5.31 11.11
C ARG A 143 7.12 -4.20 10.11
N ALA A 144 7.12 -4.51 8.82
CA ALA A 144 7.39 -3.53 7.78
C ALA A 144 6.33 -2.42 7.76
N LYS A 145 5.03 -2.78 7.78
CA LYS A 145 3.91 -1.81 7.88
C LYS A 145 4.06 -0.87 9.07
N ALA A 146 4.44 -1.42 10.24
CA ALA A 146 4.64 -0.63 11.45
C ALA A 146 5.79 0.40 11.33
N MET A 147 6.78 0.14 10.48
CA MET A 147 7.95 1.02 10.28
C MET A 147 7.86 1.87 9.01
N ALA A 148 6.93 1.54 8.10
CA ALA A 148 6.81 2.18 6.81
C ALA A 148 6.47 3.68 6.93
N PRO A 149 6.83 4.48 5.90
CA PRO A 149 6.39 5.87 5.75
C PRO A 149 4.86 6.02 5.73
N THR A 150 4.42 7.26 5.89
CA THR A 150 2.98 7.63 5.83
C THR A 150 2.68 8.55 4.65
N ARG A 151 3.66 8.77 3.77
CA ARG A 151 3.55 9.59 2.57
C ARG A 151 4.14 8.86 1.36
N PRO A 152 3.65 9.14 0.14
CA PRO A 152 4.20 8.54 -1.08
C PRO A 152 5.58 9.13 -1.40
N HIS A 153 6.51 8.25 -1.79
CA HIS A 153 7.90 8.59 -2.11
C HIS A 153 8.31 8.06 -3.50
N PRO A 154 7.72 8.54 -4.60
CA PRO A 154 7.93 8.00 -5.96
C PRO A 154 9.35 8.15 -6.53
N ALA A 155 10.21 8.90 -5.83
CA ALA A 155 11.62 9.05 -6.17
C ALA A 155 12.54 8.16 -5.31
N ALA A 156 11.99 7.41 -4.35
CA ALA A 156 12.74 6.46 -3.57
C ALA A 156 13.07 5.24 -4.45
N PRO A 157 14.29 4.69 -4.35
CA PRO A 157 14.65 3.51 -5.10
C PRO A 157 13.87 2.29 -4.62
N SER A 158 13.21 1.60 -5.54
CA SER A 158 12.33 0.43 -5.32
C SER A 158 13.07 -0.90 -5.11
N THR A 159 14.40 -0.89 -4.96
CA THR A 159 15.16 -2.13 -4.68
C THR A 159 15.24 -2.38 -3.17
N PRO A 160 15.09 -3.64 -2.69
CA PRO A 160 15.09 -3.98 -1.26
C PRO A 160 16.33 -3.54 -0.49
N MET A 161 17.49 -3.41 -1.16
CA MET A 161 18.73 -2.94 -0.53
C MET A 161 18.75 -1.42 -0.38
N ALA A 162 18.23 -0.68 -1.36
CA ALA A 162 18.24 0.77 -1.35
C ALA A 162 17.09 1.35 -0.50
N SER A 163 15.92 0.69 -0.49
CA SER A 163 14.78 1.07 0.35
C SER A 163 15.08 0.88 1.84
N LYS A 164 15.78 -0.19 2.22
CA LYS A 164 16.20 -0.44 3.63
C LYS A 164 17.09 0.67 4.22
N LEU A 165 17.83 1.42 3.40
CA LEU A 165 18.71 2.51 3.86
C LEU A 165 17.96 3.84 4.04
N LEU A 166 16.85 4.05 3.33
CA LEU A 166 16.11 5.32 3.34
C LEU A 166 14.80 5.24 4.15
N ALA A 167 14.17 4.06 4.20
CA ALA A 167 12.84 3.87 4.79
C ALA A 167 12.74 4.20 6.29
N PRO A 168 13.70 3.83 7.18
CA PRO A 168 13.59 4.18 8.59
C PRO A 168 13.64 5.70 8.84
N GLY A 169 14.48 6.41 8.08
CA GLY A 169 14.62 7.87 8.20
C GLY A 169 13.38 8.61 7.70
N ALA A 170 12.87 8.23 6.53
CA ALA A 170 11.67 8.83 5.96
C ALA A 170 10.43 8.58 6.83
N GLY A 171 10.23 7.35 7.32
CA GLY A 171 9.09 7.00 8.16
C GLY A 171 9.07 7.71 9.52
N LEU A 172 10.24 7.98 10.12
CA LEU A 172 10.33 8.78 11.35
C LEU A 172 10.04 10.26 11.09
N VAL A 173 10.56 10.83 10.00
CA VAL A 173 10.30 12.22 9.62
C VAL A 173 8.82 12.44 9.31
N ASP A 174 8.20 11.50 8.59
CA ASP A 174 6.80 11.56 8.23
C ASP A 174 5.90 11.49 9.47
N ARG A 175 6.18 10.57 10.41
CA ARG A 175 5.43 10.48 11.67
C ARG A 175 5.58 11.73 12.54
N ALA A 176 6.78 12.33 12.61
CA ALA A 176 6.98 13.59 13.32
C ALA A 176 6.14 14.72 12.68
N ARG A 177 6.09 14.77 11.35
CA ARG A 177 5.25 15.72 10.61
C ARG A 177 3.75 15.47 10.84
N ASP A 178 3.32 14.22 10.90
CA ASP A 178 1.92 13.85 11.19
C ASP A 178 1.50 14.32 12.58
N PHE A 179 2.37 14.13 13.58
CA PHE A 179 2.12 14.62 14.94
C PHE A 179 1.90 16.14 14.99
N VAL A 180 2.73 16.91 14.26
CA VAL A 180 2.64 18.38 14.17
C VAL A 180 1.42 18.85 13.40
N THR A 181 1.07 18.16 12.31
CA THR A 181 -0.01 18.57 11.39
C THR A 181 -1.38 18.03 11.79
N GLY A 182 -1.43 17.03 12.69
CA GLY A 182 -2.67 16.33 13.04
C GLY A 182 -3.13 15.31 11.99
N ARG A 183 -2.36 15.10 10.91
CA ARG A 183 -2.68 14.14 9.84
C ARG A 183 -2.76 12.71 10.38
N GLY A 184 -3.80 11.97 9.98
CA GLY A 184 -3.99 10.57 10.36
C GLY A 184 -4.46 10.34 11.81
N LYS A 185 -4.93 11.38 12.50
CA LYS A 185 -5.67 11.24 13.76
C LYS A 185 -7.16 11.11 13.46
N SER A 186 -7.64 9.88 13.30
CA SER A 186 -9.05 9.53 13.53
C SER A 186 -9.21 8.82 14.86
#